data_AF-A0A2H4XB76-F1
#
_entry.id   AF-A0A2H4XB76-F1
#
_cell.length_a   1.000
_cell.length_b   1.000
_cell.length_c   1.000
_cell.angle_alpha   90.00
_cell.angle_beta   90.00
_cell.angle_gamma   90.00
#
_symmetry.space_group_name_H-M   'P 1'
#
loop_
_entity.id
_entity.type
_entity.pdbx_description
1 polymer ?
#
loop_
_entity_poly.entity_id
_entity_poly.type
_entity_poly.pdbx_seq_one_letter_code
_entity_poly.pdbx_strand_id
1 'polypeptide(L)'
;LILLGGFSFVLNQLIKRSLNAVGGKGDPMDYLLLVTLVALVLLGIIFSALFFFMDSSTWTSSLFFYMMTAVLGLGIFVPWLQYLIKRHPLFWLVEFLVQSNTRLYLLAFWTFLVLIACGVVLFQNSKRSTDSKKLQVSTVTRKYFHFLAVVVYIPGVMFDRALLYVAAVVCLAVFVLLEYVRYFRIKPLGQTLRTILTLFLDERDSGPLILSHICLLLGLSLPVWLYPRLCAASLSGPSTLLPYCGVL
;
A
#
# COMPACT_ATOMS: atom_id res chain seq x y z
N LEU A 1 -13.12 7.01 -16.83
CA LEU A 1 -13.01 8.48 -16.87
C LEU A 1 -12.87 9.11 -15.48
N ILE A 2 -13.77 8.85 -14.52
CA ILE A 2 -13.70 9.42 -13.16
C ILE A 2 -12.44 8.99 -12.39
N LEU A 3 -12.10 7.70 -12.41
CA LEU A 3 -10.86 7.19 -11.76
C LEU A 3 -9.58 7.77 -12.38
N LEU A 4 -9.56 7.95 -13.70
CA LEU A 4 -8.42 8.53 -14.42
C LEU A 4 -8.26 10.02 -14.09
N GLY A 5 -9.37 10.75 -14.00
CA GLY A 5 -9.40 12.17 -13.61
C GLY A 5 -8.98 12.38 -12.15
N GLY A 6 -9.45 11.52 -11.23
CA GLY A 6 -9.04 11.54 -9.83
C GLY A 6 -7.55 11.27 -9.66
N PHE A 7 -7.01 10.27 -10.37
CA PHE A 7 -5.57 9.96 -10.35
C PHE A 7 -4.75 11.12 -10.93
N SER A 8 -5.18 11.72 -12.05
CA SER A 8 -4.52 12.88 -12.64
C SER A 8 -4.54 14.10 -11.71
N PHE A 9 -5.61 14.32 -10.95
CA PHE A 9 -5.70 15.40 -9.97
C PHE A 9 -4.75 15.18 -8.79
N VAL A 10 -4.73 13.98 -8.22
CA VAL A 10 -3.82 13.61 -7.13
C VAL A 10 -2.37 13.75 -7.59
N LEU A 11 -2.02 13.23 -8.77
CA LEU A 11 -0.68 13.33 -9.32
C LEU A 11 -0.25 14.80 -9.50
N ASN A 12 -1.13 15.64 -10.05
CA ASN A 12 -0.84 17.06 -10.25
C ASN A 12 -0.63 17.80 -8.92
N GLN A 13 -1.43 17.49 -7.90
CA GLN A 13 -1.24 18.07 -6.56
C GLN A 13 0.07 17.62 -5.90
N LEU A 14 0.44 16.35 -6.07
CA LEU A 14 1.71 15.82 -5.56
C LEU A 14 2.92 16.42 -6.29
N ILE A 15 2.83 16.61 -7.60
CA ILE A 15 3.88 17.28 -8.39
C ILE A 15 4.04 18.72 -7.92
N LYS A 16 2.95 19.48 -7.76
CA LYS A 16 3.01 20.85 -7.23
C LYS A 16 3.64 20.90 -5.84
N ARG A 17 3.32 19.95 -4.97
CA ARG A 17 3.96 19.83 -3.65
C ARG A 17 5.45 19.54 -3.73
N SER A 18 5.84 18.56 -4.54
CA SER A 18 7.25 18.21 -4.72
C SER A 18 8.03 19.39 -5.30
N LEU A 19 7.47 20.13 -6.26
CA LEU A 19 8.11 21.32 -6.84
C LEU A 19 8.26 22.45 -5.81
N ASN A 20 7.22 22.70 -5.01
CA ASN A 20 7.28 23.68 -3.93
C ASN A 20 8.26 23.27 -2.82
N ALA A 21 8.43 21.97 -2.58
CA ALA A 21 9.38 21.42 -1.64
C ALA A 21 10.84 21.49 -2.15
N VAL A 22 11.08 21.36 -3.47
CA VAL A 22 12.40 21.50 -4.10
C VAL A 22 12.98 22.92 -3.92
N GLY A 23 12.13 23.92 -3.71
CA GLY A 23 12.54 25.31 -3.38
C GLY A 23 12.89 25.57 -1.91
N GLY A 24 12.79 24.57 -1.01
CA GLY A 24 13.05 24.72 0.43
C GLY A 24 13.58 23.45 1.11
N LYS A 25 13.82 23.50 2.43
CA LYS A 25 14.11 22.30 3.26
C LYS A 25 12.84 21.44 3.40
N GLY A 26 12.34 20.85 2.30
CA GLY A 26 11.17 19.98 2.32
C GLY A 26 11.40 18.71 3.15
N ASP A 27 10.36 18.25 3.85
CA ASP A 27 10.43 17.03 4.65
C ASP A 27 10.66 15.82 3.72
N PRO A 28 11.57 14.88 4.03
CA PRO A 28 11.85 13.71 3.19
C PRO A 28 10.61 12.87 2.82
N MET A 29 9.58 12.91 3.67
CA MET A 29 8.31 12.21 3.46
C MET A 29 7.51 12.75 2.27
N ASP A 30 7.64 14.04 1.94
CA ASP A 30 6.87 14.69 0.86
C ASP A 30 7.24 14.11 -0.52
N TYR A 31 8.47 13.60 -0.68
CA TYR A 31 8.95 12.99 -1.92
C TYR A 31 8.59 11.50 -2.03
N LEU A 32 8.38 10.82 -0.90
CA LEU A 32 8.26 9.37 -0.83
C LEU A 32 7.01 8.87 -1.58
N LEU A 33 5.85 9.50 -1.38
CA LEU A 33 4.62 9.13 -2.09
C LEU A 33 4.73 9.39 -3.60
N LEU A 34 5.27 10.54 -4.01
CA LEU A 34 5.41 10.87 -5.43
C LEU A 34 6.34 9.90 -6.14
N VAL A 35 7.53 9.67 -5.60
CA VAL A 35 8.51 8.74 -6.20
C VAL A 35 7.94 7.33 -6.24
N THR A 36 7.24 6.89 -5.19
CA THR A 36 6.59 5.57 -5.16
C THR A 36 5.50 5.45 -6.23
N LEU A 37 4.64 6.45 -6.39
CA LEU A 37 3.59 6.41 -7.43
C LEU A 37 4.18 6.39 -8.84
N VAL A 38 5.18 7.25 -9.11
CA VAL A 38 5.88 7.24 -10.40
C VAL A 38 6.53 5.89 -10.65
N ALA A 39 7.18 5.32 -9.62
CA ALA A 39 7.82 4.01 -9.73
C ALA A 39 6.83 2.90 -10.07
N LEU A 40 5.70 2.83 -9.37
CA LEU A 40 4.67 1.82 -9.62
C LEU A 40 4.07 1.96 -11.02
N VAL A 41 3.76 3.18 -11.46
CA VAL A 41 3.21 3.42 -12.80
C VAL A 41 4.21 3.03 -13.89
N LEU A 42 5.47 3.46 -13.78
CA LEU A 42 6.50 3.12 -14.75
C LEU A 42 6.73 1.60 -14.81
N LEU A 43 6.82 0.96 -13.65
CA LEU A 43 6.97 -0.48 -13.53
C LEU A 43 5.79 -1.23 -14.18
N GLY A 44 4.56 -0.75 -13.94
CA GLY A 44 3.35 -1.30 -14.56
C GLY A 44 3.34 -1.17 -16.08
N ILE A 45 3.76 -0.02 -16.63
CA ILE A 45 3.88 0.20 -18.07
C ILE A 45 4.94 -0.74 -18.66
N ILE A 46 6.12 -0.80 -18.05
CA ILE A 46 7.23 -1.65 -18.47
C ILE A 46 6.80 -3.12 -18.49
N PHE A 47 6.21 -3.64 -17.41
CA PHE A 47 5.78 -5.04 -17.37
C PHE A 47 4.62 -5.36 -18.29
N SER A 48 3.68 -4.43 -18.46
CA SER A 48 2.59 -4.62 -19.43
C SER A 48 3.13 -4.73 -20.85
N ALA A 49 4.10 -3.88 -21.22
CA ALA A 49 4.76 -3.97 -22.51
C ALA A 49 5.60 -5.26 -22.66
N LEU A 50 6.38 -5.63 -21.66
CA LEU A 50 7.22 -6.84 -21.69
C LEU A 50 6.38 -8.11 -21.82
N PHE A 51 5.33 -8.26 -21.01
CA PHE A 51 4.48 -9.46 -21.01
C PHE A 51 3.43 -9.47 -22.12
N PHE A 52 3.31 -8.38 -22.87
CA PHE A 52 2.64 -8.40 -24.16
C PHE A 52 3.41 -9.24 -25.19
N PHE A 53 4.76 -9.20 -25.14
CA PHE A 53 5.62 -9.93 -26.07
C PHE A 53 6.14 -11.27 -25.52
N MET A 54 6.15 -11.45 -24.20
CA MET A 54 6.75 -12.60 -23.54
C MET A 54 5.74 -13.36 -22.66
N ASP A 55 5.74 -14.69 -22.72
CA ASP A 55 4.87 -15.49 -21.86
C ASP A 55 5.28 -15.38 -20.39
N SER A 56 4.37 -14.86 -19.58
CA SER A 56 4.56 -14.57 -18.16
C SER A 56 4.56 -15.82 -17.27
N SER A 57 4.09 -16.97 -17.79
CA SER A 57 3.96 -18.24 -17.04
C SER A 57 5.29 -18.98 -16.81
N THR A 58 6.36 -18.58 -17.50
CA THR A 58 7.66 -19.25 -17.42
C THR A 58 8.47 -18.81 -16.19
N TRP A 59 9.37 -19.69 -15.71
CA TRP A 59 10.29 -19.37 -14.62
C TRP A 59 11.28 -18.26 -15.01
N THR A 60 11.71 -18.22 -16.27
CA THR A 60 12.58 -17.18 -16.82
C THR A 60 11.93 -15.80 -16.75
N SER A 61 10.66 -15.70 -17.16
CA SER A 61 9.86 -14.46 -17.05
C SER A 61 9.69 -14.01 -15.60
N SER A 62 9.55 -14.96 -14.67
CA SER A 62 9.43 -14.66 -13.25
C SER A 62 10.73 -14.13 -12.67
N LEU A 63 11.87 -14.75 -13.03
CA LEU A 63 13.19 -14.26 -12.65
C LEU A 63 13.44 -12.85 -13.23
N PHE A 64 13.07 -12.64 -14.49
CA PHE A 64 13.17 -11.34 -15.14
C PHE A 64 12.33 -10.27 -14.43
N PHE A 65 11.11 -10.60 -14.02
CA PHE A 65 10.25 -9.69 -13.24
C PHE A 65 10.93 -9.25 -11.94
N TYR A 66 11.42 -10.20 -11.13
CA TYR A 66 12.05 -9.88 -9.85
C TYR A 66 13.37 -9.12 -10.04
N MET A 67 14.21 -9.54 -10.98
CA MET A 67 15.48 -8.89 -11.27
C MET A 67 15.27 -7.47 -11.80
N MET A 68 14.36 -7.28 -12.76
CA MET A 68 14.06 -5.95 -13.30
C MET A 68 13.45 -5.04 -12.24
N THR A 69 12.52 -5.55 -11.40
CA THR A 69 11.99 -4.77 -10.28
C THR A 69 13.10 -4.35 -9.32
N ALA A 70 14.04 -5.24 -9.01
CA ALA A 70 15.18 -4.93 -8.14
C ALA A 70 16.14 -3.92 -8.78
N VAL A 71 16.45 -4.06 -10.07
CA VAL A 71 17.34 -3.15 -10.81
C VAL A 71 16.73 -1.76 -10.92
N LEU A 72 15.45 -1.64 -11.29
CA LEU A 72 14.77 -0.34 -11.36
C LEU A 72 14.61 0.27 -9.96
N GLY A 73 14.23 -0.55 -8.97
CA GLY A 73 14.10 -0.17 -7.57
C GLY A 73 15.40 0.41 -6.99
N LEU A 74 16.46 -0.41 -6.99
CA LEU A 74 17.74 -0.08 -6.36
C LEU A 74 18.62 0.82 -7.24
N GLY A 75 18.51 0.70 -8.56
CA GLY A 75 19.37 1.43 -9.50
C GLY A 75 18.81 2.77 -9.98
N ILE A 76 17.50 2.98 -9.93
CA ILE A 76 16.86 4.22 -10.40
C ILE A 76 16.12 4.90 -9.26
N PHE A 77 15.14 4.23 -8.66
CA PHE A 77 14.23 4.87 -7.71
C PHE A 77 14.90 5.22 -6.38
N VAL A 78 15.75 4.34 -5.82
CA VAL A 78 16.51 4.62 -4.60
C VAL A 78 17.50 5.79 -4.79
N PRO A 79 18.35 5.82 -5.84
CA PRO A 79 19.22 6.97 -6.10
C PRO A 79 18.45 8.26 -6.38
N TRP A 80 17.32 8.19 -7.08
CA TRP A 80 16.47 9.36 -7.31
C TRP A 80 15.90 9.90 -6.00
N LEU A 81 15.44 9.02 -5.11
CA LEU A 81 14.97 9.40 -3.78
C LEU A 81 16.12 9.92 -2.91
N GLN A 82 17.32 9.35 -3.02
CA GLN A 82 18.54 9.83 -2.35
C GLN A 82 18.90 11.26 -2.79
N TYR A 83 18.77 11.54 -4.08
CA TYR A 83 19.01 12.88 -4.63
C TYR A 83 18.02 13.91 -4.05
N LEU A 84 16.73 13.56 -3.96
CA LEU A 84 15.69 14.44 -3.41
C LEU A 84 15.84 14.65 -1.90
N ILE A 85 16.08 13.59 -1.14
CA ILE A 85 16.20 13.62 0.32
C ILE A 85 17.57 14.17 0.77
N LYS A 86 18.57 14.21 -0.13
CA LYS A 86 19.99 14.50 0.15
C LYS A 86 20.62 13.56 1.19
N ARG A 87 19.99 12.41 1.43
CA ARG A 87 20.44 11.36 2.33
C ARG A 87 20.00 10.02 1.79
N HIS A 88 20.74 8.97 2.11
CA HIS A 88 20.38 7.63 1.71
C HIS A 88 19.02 7.20 2.30
N PRO A 89 18.01 6.85 1.47
CA PRO A 89 16.63 6.67 1.91
C PRO A 89 16.43 5.54 2.94
N LEU A 90 17.17 4.44 2.83
CA LEU A 90 17.06 3.32 3.78
C LEU A 90 17.55 3.71 5.18
N PHE A 91 18.64 4.48 5.27
CA PHE A 91 19.15 4.96 6.55
C PHE A 91 18.20 5.97 7.16
N TRP A 92 17.67 6.89 6.34
CA TRP A 92 16.62 7.81 6.79
C TRP A 92 15.38 7.06 7.31
N LEU A 93 14.92 6.00 6.62
CA LEU A 93 13.76 5.22 7.02
C LEU A 93 13.99 4.51 8.36
N VAL A 94 15.14 3.84 8.54
CA VAL A 94 15.45 3.14 9.79
C VAL A 94 15.51 4.13 10.95
N GLU A 95 16.21 5.26 10.78
CA GLU A 95 16.26 6.29 11.81
C GLU A 95 14.90 6.86 12.13
N PHE A 96 14.07 7.10 11.11
CA PHE A 96 12.70 7.55 11.27
C PHE A 96 11.87 6.55 12.09
N LEU A 97 11.98 5.24 11.83
CA LEU A 97 11.23 4.21 12.56
C LEU A 97 11.66 4.10 14.02
N VAL A 98 12.96 4.24 14.31
CA VAL A 98 13.53 4.08 15.66
C VAL A 98 13.55 5.40 16.45
N GLN A 99 13.21 6.53 15.82
CA GLN A 99 13.30 7.87 16.40
C GLN A 99 12.53 8.03 17.74
N SER A 100 11.41 7.33 17.92
CA SER A 100 10.55 7.48 19.09
C SER A 100 10.08 6.14 19.63
N ASN A 101 10.03 6.01 20.95
CA ASN A 101 9.42 4.87 21.64
C ASN A 101 7.95 4.68 21.23
N THR A 102 7.20 5.75 20.96
CA THR A 102 5.81 5.65 20.48
C THR A 102 5.73 4.94 19.13
N ARG A 103 6.67 5.20 18.21
CA ARG A 103 6.73 4.53 16.91
C ARG A 103 7.03 3.05 17.06
N LEU A 104 7.98 2.71 17.94
CA LEU A 104 8.32 1.32 18.23
C LEU A 104 7.14 0.55 18.83
N TYR A 105 6.42 1.13 19.80
CA TYR A 105 5.21 0.51 20.37
C TYR A 105 4.10 0.35 19.33
N LEU A 106 3.88 1.33 18.46
CA LEU A 106 2.91 1.22 17.36
C LEU A 106 3.29 0.12 16.36
N LEU A 107 4.57 0.03 15.98
CA LEU A 107 5.06 -1.02 15.09
C LEU A 107 4.92 -2.41 15.73
N ALA A 108 5.24 -2.55 17.02
CA ALA A 108 5.04 -3.80 17.75
C ALA A 108 3.55 -4.19 17.81
N PHE A 109 2.67 -3.21 18.08
CA PHE A 109 1.22 -3.43 18.08
C PHE A 109 0.70 -3.85 16.70
N TRP A 110 1.10 -3.17 15.63
CA TRP A 110 0.69 -3.51 14.27
C TRP A 110 1.21 -4.86 13.81
N THR A 111 2.47 -5.19 14.12
CA THR A 111 3.03 -6.52 13.80
C THR A 111 2.29 -7.63 14.53
N PHE A 112 1.95 -7.43 15.80
CA PHE A 112 1.11 -8.37 16.55
C PHE A 112 -0.28 -8.56 15.92
N LEU A 113 -0.94 -7.47 15.51
CA LEU A 113 -2.23 -7.54 14.80
C LEU A 113 -2.13 -8.31 13.49
N VAL A 114 -1.06 -8.09 12.71
CA VAL A 114 -0.81 -8.84 11.47
C VAL A 114 -0.61 -10.32 11.75
N LEU A 115 0.14 -10.67 12.81
CA LEU A 115 0.34 -12.07 13.21
C LEU A 115 -0.98 -12.74 13.60
N ILE A 116 -1.85 -12.06 14.35
CA ILE A 116 -3.19 -12.55 14.67
C ILE A 116 -4.00 -12.75 13.38
N ALA A 117 -4.02 -11.77 12.48
CA ALA A 117 -4.77 -11.85 11.23
C ALA A 117 -4.29 -13.02 10.36
N CYS A 118 -2.97 -13.20 10.22
CA CYS A 118 -2.37 -14.33 9.54
C CYS A 118 -2.75 -15.66 10.21
N GLY A 119 -2.66 -15.75 11.54
CA GLY A 119 -3.03 -16.95 12.30
C GLY A 119 -4.50 -17.33 12.10
N VAL A 120 -5.42 -16.35 12.15
CA VAL A 120 -6.85 -16.55 11.91
C VAL A 120 -7.12 -17.03 10.48
N VAL A 121 -6.44 -16.46 9.48
CA VAL A 121 -6.57 -16.87 8.08
C VAL A 121 -6.06 -18.30 7.88
N LEU A 122 -4.90 -18.63 8.44
CA LEU A 122 -4.32 -19.97 8.34
C LEU A 122 -5.17 -21.02 9.06
N PHE A 123 -5.71 -20.69 10.24
CA PHE A 123 -6.60 -21.56 11.00
C PHE A 123 -7.93 -21.80 10.26
N GLN A 124 -8.53 -20.74 9.71
CA GLN A 124 -9.73 -20.87 8.87
C GLN A 124 -9.45 -21.72 7.64
N ASN A 125 -8.29 -21.56 7.00
CA ASN A 125 -7.89 -22.37 5.86
C ASN A 125 -7.76 -23.86 6.23
N SER A 126 -7.09 -24.17 7.35
CA SER A 126 -6.90 -25.55 7.82
C SER A 126 -8.22 -26.24 8.20
N LYS A 127 -9.19 -25.51 8.75
CA LYS A 127 -10.49 -26.07 9.19
C LYS A 127 -11.50 -26.24 8.05
N ARG A 128 -11.28 -25.57 6.92
CA ARG A 128 -12.22 -25.51 5.78
C ARG A 128 -12.14 -26.73 4.86
N SER A 129 -11.14 -27.60 5.02
CA SER A 129 -11.04 -28.88 4.28
C SER A 129 -12.14 -29.89 4.63
N THR A 130 -13.00 -29.62 5.62
CA THR A 130 -14.00 -30.59 6.11
C THR A 130 -15.48 -30.17 6.04
N ASP A 131 -15.86 -28.94 5.66
CA ASP A 131 -17.30 -28.56 5.70
C ASP A 131 -17.76 -27.47 4.70
N SER A 132 -18.91 -27.72 4.08
CA SER A 132 -19.48 -27.03 2.90
C SER A 132 -20.23 -25.73 3.22
N LYS A 133 -19.58 -24.76 3.88
CA LYS A 133 -20.14 -23.41 4.12
C LYS A 133 -19.39 -22.34 3.30
N LYS A 134 -19.63 -22.29 1.99
CA LYS A 134 -18.93 -21.37 1.06
C LYS A 134 -19.42 -19.91 1.16
N LEU A 135 -20.72 -19.70 1.39
CA LEU A 135 -21.38 -18.38 1.21
C LEU A 135 -21.33 -17.43 2.44
N GLN A 136 -21.36 -17.95 3.67
CA GLN A 136 -21.37 -17.09 4.88
C GLN A 136 -19.98 -16.53 5.26
N VAL A 137 -18.89 -17.13 4.77
CA VAL A 137 -17.53 -16.75 5.17
C VAL A 137 -17.10 -15.45 4.50
N SER A 138 -17.46 -15.20 3.25
CA SER A 138 -17.02 -14.03 2.46
C SER A 138 -17.42 -12.68 3.09
N THR A 139 -18.67 -12.56 3.57
CA THR A 139 -19.17 -11.32 4.21
C THR A 139 -18.55 -11.08 5.57
N VAL A 140 -18.28 -12.14 6.33
CA VAL A 140 -17.64 -12.08 7.65
C VAL A 140 -16.17 -11.70 7.49
N THR A 141 -15.44 -12.30 6.55
CA THR A 141 -14.04 -11.96 6.29
C THR A 141 -13.88 -10.50 5.86
N ARG A 142 -14.78 -9.96 5.01
CA ARG A 142 -14.75 -8.55 4.59
C ARG A 142 -14.93 -7.58 5.77
N LYS A 143 -15.78 -7.93 6.74
CA LYS A 143 -15.98 -7.17 7.98
C LYS A 143 -14.77 -7.25 8.90
N TYR A 144 -14.14 -8.42 9.04
CA TYR A 144 -12.91 -8.57 9.82
C TYR A 144 -11.76 -7.74 9.25
N PHE A 145 -11.58 -7.72 7.93
CA PHE A 145 -10.53 -6.90 7.30
C PHE A 145 -10.79 -5.40 7.44
N HIS A 146 -12.04 -4.93 7.29
CA HIS A 146 -12.37 -3.53 7.56
C HIS A 146 -12.14 -3.17 9.03
N PHE A 147 -12.60 -4.01 9.96
CA PHE A 147 -12.38 -3.79 11.38
C PHE A 147 -10.89 -3.74 11.73
N LEU A 148 -10.09 -4.67 11.20
CA LEU A 148 -8.64 -4.67 11.38
C LEU A 148 -8.00 -3.39 10.83
N ALA A 149 -8.42 -2.94 9.64
CA ALA A 149 -7.94 -1.69 9.05
C ALA A 149 -8.26 -0.48 9.94
N VAL A 150 -9.48 -0.40 10.49
CA VAL A 150 -9.88 0.65 11.43
C VAL A 150 -9.03 0.60 12.70
N VAL A 151 -8.82 -0.58 13.28
CA VAL A 151 -7.99 -0.78 14.48
C VAL A 151 -6.52 -0.41 14.25
N VAL A 152 -6.00 -0.55 13.03
CA VAL A 152 -4.65 -0.10 12.67
C VAL A 152 -4.61 1.42 12.45
N TYR A 153 -5.60 1.99 11.77
CA TYR A 153 -5.63 3.40 11.39
C TYR A 153 -5.92 4.34 12.57
N ILE A 154 -6.83 3.99 13.48
CA ILE A 154 -7.17 4.83 14.65
C ILE A 154 -5.92 5.21 15.47
N PRO A 155 -5.11 4.26 16.00
CA PRO A 155 -3.93 4.59 16.77
C PRO A 155 -2.86 5.27 15.89
N GLY A 156 -2.78 4.94 14.60
CA GLY A 156 -1.88 5.64 13.67
C GLY A 156 -2.22 7.12 13.53
N VAL A 157 -3.50 7.48 13.38
CA VAL A 157 -3.92 8.88 13.26
C VAL A 157 -3.78 9.62 14.59
N MET A 158 -4.06 8.97 15.71
CA MET A 158 -4.01 9.58 17.04
C MET A 158 -2.59 9.80 17.56
N PHE A 159 -1.70 8.81 17.42
CA PHE A 159 -0.39 8.83 18.05
C PHE A 159 0.75 9.26 17.12
N ASP A 160 0.77 8.82 15.85
CA ASP A 160 1.82 9.21 14.90
C ASP A 160 1.37 9.14 13.43
N ARG A 161 0.90 10.28 12.92
CA ARG A 161 0.45 10.43 11.52
C ARG A 161 1.57 10.30 10.51
N ALA A 162 2.79 10.68 10.87
CA ALA A 162 3.94 10.57 9.97
C ALA A 162 4.28 9.10 9.75
N LEU A 163 4.28 8.30 10.82
CA LEU A 163 4.47 6.85 10.74
C LEU A 163 3.36 6.21 9.91
N LEU A 164 2.09 6.58 10.15
CA LEU A 164 0.96 6.07 9.37
C LEU A 164 1.07 6.44 7.89
N TYR A 165 1.51 7.67 7.55
CA TYR A 165 1.74 8.11 6.18
C TYR A 165 2.75 7.21 5.46
N VAL A 166 3.93 7.02 6.06
CA VAL A 166 5.01 6.22 5.48
C VAL A 166 4.57 4.75 5.37
N ALA A 167 3.97 4.20 6.41
CA ALA A 167 3.46 2.83 6.40
C ALA A 167 2.39 2.62 5.32
N ALA A 168 1.45 3.56 5.15
CA ALA A 168 0.43 3.48 4.12
C ALA A 168 1.03 3.52 2.70
N VAL A 169 2.06 4.32 2.46
CA VAL A 169 2.74 4.36 1.15
C VAL A 169 3.46 3.03 0.87
N VAL A 170 4.15 2.47 1.86
CA VAL A 170 4.80 1.16 1.75
C VAL A 170 3.77 0.06 1.50
N CYS A 171 2.66 0.05 2.24
CA CYS A 171 1.56 -0.88 2.03
C CYS A 171 0.95 -0.76 0.63
N LEU A 172 0.78 0.46 0.10
CA LEU A 172 0.32 0.68 -1.27
C LEU A 172 1.29 0.03 -2.27
N ALA A 173 2.59 0.28 -2.12
CA ALA A 173 3.61 -0.30 -2.99
C ALA A 173 3.56 -1.84 -2.97
N VAL A 174 3.49 -2.43 -1.78
CA VAL A 174 3.41 -3.89 -1.62
C VAL A 174 2.13 -4.43 -2.27
N PHE A 175 0.96 -3.84 -2.03
CA PHE A 175 -0.29 -4.32 -2.61
C PHE A 175 -0.32 -4.21 -4.14
N VAL A 176 0.20 -3.13 -4.71
CA VAL A 176 0.30 -2.99 -6.17
C VAL A 176 1.29 -3.99 -6.76
N LEU A 177 2.45 -4.22 -6.12
CA LEU A 177 3.40 -5.24 -6.56
C LEU A 177 2.82 -6.67 -6.48
N LEU A 178 2.10 -6.98 -5.40
CA LEU A 178 1.38 -8.26 -5.27
C LEU A 178 0.30 -8.41 -6.35
N GLU A 179 -0.37 -7.32 -6.71
CA GLU A 179 -1.33 -7.31 -7.81
C GLU A 179 -0.66 -7.57 -9.15
N TYR A 180 0.51 -6.98 -9.42
CA TYR A 180 1.30 -7.30 -10.62
C TYR A 180 1.72 -8.78 -10.66
N VAL A 181 2.23 -9.31 -9.55
CA VAL A 181 2.58 -10.74 -9.43
C VAL A 181 1.38 -11.64 -9.74
N ARG A 182 0.19 -11.29 -9.24
CA ARG A 182 -1.04 -12.05 -9.49
C ARG A 182 -1.55 -11.91 -10.92
N TYR A 183 -1.56 -10.69 -11.45
CA TYR A 183 -2.03 -10.34 -12.79
C TYR A 183 -1.18 -11.07 -13.85
N PHE A 184 0.14 -10.94 -13.75
CA PHE A 184 1.10 -11.58 -14.66
C PHE A 184 1.45 -13.03 -14.29
N ARG A 185 0.75 -13.70 -13.37
CA ARG A 185 0.97 -15.13 -13.06
C ARG A 185 2.42 -15.49 -12.68
N ILE A 186 3.15 -14.56 -12.07
CA ILE A 186 4.58 -14.72 -11.76
C ILE A 186 4.80 -15.85 -10.75
N LYS A 187 5.66 -16.83 -11.05
CA LYS A 187 5.97 -17.95 -10.15
C LYS A 187 7.01 -17.56 -9.08
N PRO A 188 6.96 -18.16 -7.87
CA PRO A 188 5.95 -19.09 -7.35
C PRO A 188 4.73 -18.38 -6.74
N LEU A 189 4.89 -17.11 -6.36
CA LEU A 189 3.92 -16.37 -5.54
C LEU A 189 2.57 -16.18 -6.24
N GLY A 190 2.54 -16.02 -7.56
CA GLY A 190 1.32 -15.80 -8.33
C GLY A 190 0.32 -16.96 -8.21
N GLN A 191 0.81 -18.20 -8.12
CA GLN A 191 -0.06 -19.36 -7.92
C GLN A 191 -0.54 -19.46 -6.47
N THR A 192 0.36 -19.29 -5.50
CA THR A 192 0.02 -19.29 -4.07
C THR A 192 -0.99 -18.19 -3.72
N LEU A 193 -0.77 -16.97 -4.23
CA LEU A 193 -1.67 -15.84 -4.05
C LEU A 193 -3.04 -16.14 -4.66
N ARG A 194 -3.11 -16.72 -5.86
CA ARG A 194 -4.39 -17.12 -6.46
C ARG A 194 -5.12 -18.13 -5.59
N THR A 195 -4.46 -19.19 -5.15
CA THR A 195 -5.09 -20.20 -4.29
C THR A 195 -5.62 -19.58 -3.00
N ILE A 196 -4.81 -18.78 -2.31
CA ILE A 196 -5.23 -18.08 -1.08
C ILE A 196 -6.40 -17.12 -1.37
N LEU A 197 -6.32 -16.34 -2.45
CA LEU A 197 -7.34 -15.35 -2.80
C LEU A 197 -8.64 -16.00 -3.28
N THR A 198 -8.58 -17.11 -4.02
CA THR A 198 -9.78 -17.85 -4.44
C THR A 198 -10.59 -18.38 -3.25
N LEU A 199 -9.96 -18.57 -2.08
CA LEU A 199 -10.68 -18.90 -0.84
C LEU A 199 -11.51 -17.73 -0.29
N PHE A 200 -11.20 -16.51 -0.73
CA PHE A 200 -11.85 -15.27 -0.35
C PHE A 200 -12.77 -14.70 -1.45
N LEU A 201 -12.60 -15.10 -2.72
CA LEU A 201 -13.50 -14.74 -3.81
C LEU A 201 -14.79 -15.60 -3.75
N ASP A 202 -15.94 -14.94 -3.72
CA ASP A 202 -17.24 -15.58 -3.87
C ASP A 202 -17.58 -15.67 -5.37
N GLU A 203 -18.33 -16.69 -5.80
CA GLU A 203 -18.69 -16.88 -7.23
C GLU A 203 -19.61 -15.78 -7.77
N ARG A 204 -20.18 -14.95 -6.89
CA ARG A 204 -20.98 -13.77 -7.26
C ARG A 204 -20.18 -12.48 -7.44
N ASP A 205 -19.00 -12.38 -6.84
CA ASP A 205 -18.13 -11.21 -6.97
C ASP A 205 -16.98 -11.56 -7.92
N SER A 206 -17.23 -11.48 -9.22
CA SER A 206 -16.21 -11.56 -10.29
C SER A 206 -15.24 -10.34 -10.29
N GLY A 207 -14.97 -9.79 -9.11
CA GLY A 207 -14.04 -8.70 -8.88
C GLY A 207 -12.74 -9.20 -8.23
N PRO A 208 -11.57 -8.70 -8.64
CA PRO A 208 -10.31 -9.09 -8.01
C PRO A 208 -10.23 -8.60 -6.55
N LEU A 209 -10.21 -9.52 -5.58
CA LEU A 209 -10.21 -9.22 -4.14
C LEU A 209 -9.07 -8.29 -3.69
N ILE A 210 -7.88 -8.36 -4.31
CA ILE A 210 -6.77 -7.43 -4.03
C ILE A 210 -7.15 -6.00 -4.37
N LEU A 211 -7.89 -5.78 -5.46
CA LEU A 211 -8.32 -4.43 -5.86
C LEU A 211 -9.24 -3.80 -4.82
N SER A 212 -10.10 -4.60 -4.17
CA SER A 212 -10.94 -4.11 -3.06
C SER A 212 -10.11 -3.66 -1.85
N HIS A 213 -9.01 -4.36 -1.53
CA HIS A 213 -8.12 -3.99 -0.43
C HIS A 213 -7.27 -2.75 -0.78
N ILE A 214 -6.84 -2.63 -2.04
CA ILE A 214 -6.20 -1.42 -2.55
C ILE A 214 -7.16 -0.24 -2.46
N CYS A 215 -8.42 -0.40 -2.88
CA CYS A 215 -9.43 0.67 -2.79
C CYS A 215 -9.72 1.08 -1.35
N LEU A 216 -9.78 0.12 -0.42
CA LEU A 216 -9.96 0.38 1.01
C LEU A 216 -8.77 1.16 1.58
N LEU A 217 -7.54 0.69 1.30
CA LEU A 217 -6.32 1.38 1.70
C LEU A 217 -6.26 2.79 1.10
N LEU A 218 -6.61 2.93 -0.18
CA LEU A 218 -6.65 4.22 -0.87
C LEU A 218 -7.70 5.16 -0.24
N GLY A 219 -8.90 4.66 0.06
CA GLY A 219 -9.96 5.42 0.71
C GLY A 219 -9.57 5.95 2.08
N LEU A 220 -8.91 5.13 2.90
CA LEU A 220 -8.40 5.53 4.22
C LEU A 220 -7.19 6.47 4.15
N SER A 221 -6.31 6.25 3.16
CA SER A 221 -5.01 6.95 3.08
C SER A 221 -5.05 8.25 2.31
N LEU A 222 -6.01 8.42 1.39
CA LEU A 222 -6.13 9.63 0.57
C LEU A 222 -6.24 10.91 1.41
N PRO A 223 -7.07 10.98 2.48
CA PRO A 223 -7.11 12.16 3.36
C PRO A 223 -5.76 12.41 4.05
N VAL A 224 -5.10 11.35 4.52
CA VAL A 224 -3.78 11.43 5.19
C VAL A 224 -2.70 11.93 4.23
N TRP A 225 -2.74 11.51 2.97
CA TRP A 225 -1.76 11.90 1.96
C TRP A 225 -1.98 13.32 1.41
N LEU A 226 -3.24 13.70 1.17
CA LEU A 226 -3.58 15.04 0.67
C LEU A 226 -3.46 16.10 1.76
N TYR A 227 -3.71 15.77 3.02
CA TYR A 227 -3.82 16.74 4.11
C TYR A 227 -2.95 16.41 5.35
N PRO A 228 -1.62 16.20 5.19
CA PRO A 228 -0.74 15.85 6.30
C PRO A 228 -0.56 16.97 7.35
N ARG A 229 -0.79 18.25 6.99
CA ARG A 229 -0.51 19.42 7.85
C ARG A 229 -1.76 20.11 8.46
N LEU A 230 -2.98 19.64 8.17
CA LEU A 230 -4.22 20.37 8.50
C LEU A 230 -4.58 20.46 9.98
N CYS A 231 -3.91 19.73 10.88
CA CYS A 231 -4.12 19.91 12.33
C CYS A 231 -3.16 20.89 13.01
N ALA A 232 -2.13 21.41 12.32
CA ALA A 232 -1.28 22.45 12.91
C ALA A 232 -1.92 23.85 12.82
N ALA A 233 -2.86 24.05 11.88
CA ALA A 233 -3.50 25.32 11.61
C ALA A 233 -5.02 25.14 11.58
N SER A 234 -5.65 25.11 12.76
CA SER A 234 -7.03 25.57 13.06
C SER A 234 -7.68 24.68 14.13
N LEU A 235 -7.53 25.09 15.38
CA LEU A 235 -8.39 24.61 16.47
C LEU A 235 -9.81 25.26 16.43
N SER A 236 -10.20 25.91 15.33
CA SER A 236 -11.38 26.76 15.26
C SER A 236 -12.09 26.72 13.91
N GLY A 237 -12.50 25.55 13.43
CA GLY A 237 -13.35 25.45 12.24
C GLY A 237 -13.94 24.06 11.98
N PRO A 238 -15.03 23.95 11.19
CA PRO A 238 -15.69 22.68 10.83
C PRO A 238 -14.83 21.72 9.99
N SER A 239 -13.57 22.09 9.70
CA SER A 239 -12.56 21.35 8.94
C SER A 239 -11.87 20.23 9.73
N THR A 240 -12.17 20.08 11.02
CA THR A 240 -11.55 19.11 11.95
C THR A 240 -11.88 17.65 11.64
N LEU A 241 -12.94 17.38 10.88
CA LEU A 241 -13.39 16.02 10.55
C LEU A 241 -12.87 15.50 9.21
N LEU A 242 -12.31 16.37 8.35
CA LEU A 242 -11.81 16.00 7.03
C LEU A 242 -10.76 14.86 7.03
N PRO A 243 -9.79 14.79 7.97
CA PRO A 243 -8.83 13.69 8.01
C PRO A 243 -9.45 12.37 8.53
N TYR A 244 -10.63 12.42 9.16
CA TYR A 244 -11.36 11.25 9.65
C TYR A 244 -12.39 10.72 8.66
N CYS A 245 -12.76 11.48 7.62
CA CYS A 245 -13.72 11.08 6.58
C CYS A 245 -13.31 9.83 5.78
N GLY A 246 -12.04 9.42 5.83
CA GLY A 246 -11.61 8.15 5.24
C GLY A 246 -11.84 6.95 6.16
N VAL A 247 -11.89 7.17 7.47
CA VAL A 247 -11.87 6.16 8.55
C VAL A 247 -13.26 5.86 9.12
N LEU A 248 -14.19 6.83 9.06
CA LEU A 248 -15.61 6.71 9.43
C LEU A 248 -16.46 6.35 8.20
#